data_AF-A0A7V4ZEP2-F1
#
_entry.id   AF-A0A7V4ZEP2-F1
#
_cell.length_a   1.000
_cell.length_b   1.000
_cell.length_c   1.000
_cell.angle_alpha   90.00
_cell.angle_beta   90.00
_cell.angle_gamma   90.00
#
_symmetry.space_group_name_H-M   'P 1'
#
loop_
_entity.id
_entity.type
_entity.pdbx_description
1 polymer ?
#
loop_
_entity_poly.entity_id
_entity_poly.type
_entity_poly.pdbx_seq_one_letter_code
_entity_poly.pdbx_strand_id
1 'polypeptide(L)' 'MMDKTCSLAQAIRAIAPGSLLAIGGLMLHRRPMAAVREIIRARIGDLTLLGATLGL' A
#
# COMPACT_ATOMS: atom_id res chain seq x y z
N MET A 1 -24.12 3.74 -9.30
CA MET A 1 -22.74 3.79 -8.80
C MET A 1 -21.91 2.90 -9.72
N MET A 2 -20.78 3.37 -10.27
CA MET A 2 -19.92 2.52 -11.09
C MET A 2 -19.09 1.56 -10.24
N ASP A 3 -18.92 0.34 -10.74
CA ASP A 3 -18.01 -0.65 -10.18
C ASP A 3 -16.55 -0.15 -10.24
N LYS A 4 -15.83 -0.27 -9.14
CA LYS A 4 -14.41 0.12 -8.99
C LYS A 4 -13.53 -1.08 -8.64
N THR A 5 -14.07 -2.30 -8.72
CA THR A 5 -13.29 -3.50 -8.49
C THR A 5 -12.28 -3.68 -9.61
N CYS A 6 -11.07 -4.07 -9.22
CA CYS A 6 -10.01 -4.44 -10.14
C CYS A 6 -9.10 -5.46 -9.44
N SER A 7 -8.21 -6.09 -10.21
CA SER A 7 -7.18 -6.94 -9.62
C SER A 7 -6.18 -6.10 -8.80
N LEU A 8 -5.56 -6.73 -7.80
CA LEU A 8 -4.55 -6.04 -6.98
C LEU A 8 -3.37 -5.52 -7.82
N ALA A 9 -2.93 -6.29 -8.82
CA ALA A 9 -1.88 -5.88 -9.73
C ALA A 9 -2.26 -4.62 -10.54
N GLN A 10 -3.53 -4.50 -10.96
CA GLN A 10 -4.01 -3.28 -11.63
C GLN A 10 -4.01 -2.08 -10.68
N ALA A 11 -4.46 -2.26 -9.44
CA ALA A 11 -4.47 -1.19 -8.44
C ALA A 11 -3.07 -0.66 -8.13
N ILE A 12 -2.08 -1.54 -7.96
CA ILE A 12 -0.70 -1.17 -7.60
C ILE A 12 0.03 -0.42 -8.73
N ARG A 13 -0.34 -0.62 -10.01
CA ARG A 13 0.26 0.09 -11.15
C ARG A 13 0.10 1.62 -11.08
N ALA A 14 -0.84 2.12 -10.28
CA ALA A 14 -1.01 3.56 -10.06
C ALA A 14 0.10 4.18 -9.19
N ILE A 15 0.93 3.36 -8.52
CA ILE A 15 1.99 3.82 -7.63
C ILE A 15 3.28 3.99 -8.44
N ALA A 16 3.84 5.21 -8.44
CA ALA A 16 5.15 5.47 -9.04
C ALA A 16 6.28 5.29 -8.01
N PRO A 17 7.50 4.92 -8.43
CA PRO A 17 8.69 5.07 -7.59
C PRO A 17 8.80 6.52 -7.06
N GLY A 18 9.31 6.71 -5.85
CA GLY A 18 9.38 8.05 -5.23
C GLY A 18 8.10 8.47 -4.48
N SER A 19 7.01 7.71 -4.58
CA SER A 19 5.71 8.13 -4.02
C SER A 19 5.68 8.10 -2.49
N LEU A 20 4.93 9.05 -1.91
CA LEU A 20 4.46 8.99 -0.53
C LEU A 20 3.20 8.10 -0.44
N LEU A 21 3.25 7.06 0.38
CA LEU A 21 2.10 6.16 0.63
C LEU A 21 1.70 6.18 2.10
N ALA A 22 0.41 6.40 2.36
CA ALA A 22 -0.18 6.17 3.67
C ALA A 22 -0.63 4.71 3.81
N ILE A 23 -0.21 4.05 4.90
CA ILE A 23 -0.56 2.67 5.21
C ILE A 23 -1.57 2.66 6.36
N GLY A 24 -2.76 2.14 6.07
CA GLY A 24 -3.81 1.95 7.08
C GLY A 24 -3.52 0.77 8.03
N GLY A 25 -4.36 0.67 9.07
CA GLY A 25 -4.18 -0.29 10.16
C GLY A 25 -3.44 0.32 11.36
N LEU A 26 -3.31 -0.45 12.44
CA LEU A 26 -2.57 -0.06 13.65
C LEU A 26 -1.79 -1.26 14.17
N MET A 27 -0.50 -1.07 14.43
CA MET A 27 0.41 -2.13 14.90
C MET A 27 0.36 -3.38 14.00
N LEU A 28 -0.31 -4.45 14.42
CA LEU A 28 -0.45 -5.71 13.69
C LEU A 28 -1.84 -5.87 13.04
N HIS A 29 -2.81 -5.02 13.36
CA HIS A 29 -4.20 -5.19 12.98
C HIS A 29 -4.55 -4.48 11.68
N ARG A 30 -5.18 -5.24 10.76
CA ARG A 30 -5.73 -4.74 9.47
C ARG A 30 -4.70 -4.02 8.60
N ARG A 31 -3.42 -4.36 8.73
CA ARG A 31 -2.40 -3.89 7.78
C ARG A 31 -2.70 -4.48 6.39
N PRO A 32 -2.61 -3.70 5.31
CA PRO A 32 -2.92 -4.16 3.96
C PRO A 32 -1.77 -5.01 3.38
N MET A 33 -1.44 -6.12 4.04
CA MET A 33 -0.25 -6.92 3.72
C MET A 33 -0.32 -7.56 2.33
N ALA A 34 -1.52 -7.82 1.80
CA ALA A 34 -1.67 -8.25 0.41
C ALA A 34 -1.14 -7.19 -0.57
N ALA A 35 -1.56 -5.93 -0.39
CA ALA A 35 -1.09 -4.81 -1.22
C ALA A 35 0.41 -4.56 -1.05
N VAL A 36 0.92 -4.59 0.20
CA VAL A 36 2.36 -4.44 0.48
C VAL A 36 3.18 -5.52 -0.24
N ARG A 37 2.74 -6.79 -0.18
CA ARG A 37 3.42 -7.89 -0.87
C ARG A 37 3.39 -7.72 -2.38
N GLU A 38 2.30 -7.19 -2.94
CA GLU A 38 2.22 -6.93 -4.38
C GLU A 38 3.14 -5.77 -4.81
N ILE A 39 3.27 -4.72 -4.00
CA ILE A 39 4.26 -3.64 -4.23
C ILE A 39 5.68 -4.20 -4.26
N ILE A 40 6.02 -5.07 -3.29
CA ILE A 40 7.33 -5.75 -3.23
C ILE A 40 7.54 -6.63 -4.47
N ARG A 41 6.51 -7.40 -4.89
CA ARG A 41 6.57 -8.24 -6.09
C ARG A 41 6.79 -7.42 -7.35
N ALA A 42 6.12 -6.27 -7.46
CA ALA A 42 6.26 -5.32 -8.56
C ALA A 42 7.59 -4.53 -8.54
N ARG A 43 8.40 -4.69 -7.48
CA ARG A 43 9.69 -4.01 -7.29
C ARG A 43 9.60 -2.48 -7.33
N ILE A 44 8.48 -1.93 -6.85
CA ILE A 44 8.33 -0.47 -6.72
C ILE A 44 9.07 -0.03 -5.45
N GLY A 45 10.07 0.84 -5.62
CA GLY A 45 10.96 1.31 -4.57
C GLY A 45 10.97 2.83 -4.42
N ASP A 46 11.90 3.32 -3.60
CA ASP A 46 12.05 4.75 -3.26
C ASP A 46 10.75 5.34 -2.67
N LEU A 47 10.03 4.54 -1.89
CA LEU A 47 8.74 4.94 -1.32
C LEU A 47 8.93 5.59 0.04
N THR A 48 8.28 6.72 0.26
CA THR A 48 8.12 7.30 1.60
C THR A 48 6.84 6.75 2.23
N LEU A 49 6.91 6.17 3.43
CA LEU A 49 5.75 5.55 4.08
C LEU A 49 5.29 6.36 5.29
N LEU A 50 4.00 6.69 5.31
CA LEU A 50 3.31 7.22 6.48
C LEU A 50 2.45 6.09 7.07
N GLY A 51 2.69 5.72 8.33
CA GLY A 51 1.91 4.69 9.01
C GLY A 51 1.61 5.08 10.44
N ALA A 52 0.44 4.68 10.93
CA ALA A 52 0.10 4.83 12.34
C ALA A 52 0.72 3.69 13.16
N THR A 53 1.49 4.05 14.17
CA THR A 53 1.97 3.12 15.19
C THR A 53 1.58 3.65 16.57
N LEU A 54 1.65 2.80 17.61
CA LEU A 54 1.57 3.31 18.99
C LEU A 54 2.84 4.12 19.27
N GLY A 55 2.70 5.44 19.36
CA GLY A 55 3.74 6.30 19.91
C GLY A 55 3.81 6.08 21.41
N LEU A 56 4.99 5.74 21.91
CA LEU A 56 5.38 6.08 23.28
C LEU A 56 6.09 7.43 23.22
#